data_AF-A0A150MMW7-F1
#
_entry.id   AF-A0A150MMW7-F1
#
_cell.length_a   1.000
_cell.length_b   1.000
_cell.length_c   1.000
_cell.angle_alpha   90.00
_cell.angle_beta   90.00
_cell.angle_gamma   90.00
#
_symmetry.space_group_name_H-M   'P 1'
#
loop_
_entity.id
_entity.type
_entity.pdbx_description
1 polymer ?
#
loop_
_entity_poly.entity_id
_entity_poly.type
_entity_poly.pdbx_seq_one_letter_code
_entity_poly.pdbx_strand_id
1 'polypeptide(L)'
;MKKDYYVNYHFTYGMPTVIVDQTMFDHLQKETDPQKKKVHIGIHLTDETNIERADQLFQRMEFSSIADSRLMMSRHQKQTFGLIMFVVTFLGLAFLVTSGCILYFKQMGAGEEERPNYTILRKLGFTEKDLLGGIRRKQLFYFGIPLLLGLSHSYFAVRSGWFFFGTELWTPMLTVMAIYTVCYSLFGVLSVRYYKKLIREAL
;
A
#
# COMPACT_ATOMS: atom_id res chain seq x y z
N MET A 1 5.08 -0.45 18.98
CA MET A 1 6.30 0.40 18.84
C MET A 1 7.23 0.03 19.98
N LYS A 2 8.48 -0.38 19.70
CA LYS A 2 9.48 -0.58 20.77
C LYS A 2 9.63 0.73 21.54
N LYS A 3 9.65 0.65 22.89
CA LYS A 3 9.59 1.83 23.77
C LYS A 3 10.85 2.71 23.66
N ASP A 4 11.96 2.15 23.20
CA ASP A 4 13.29 2.74 23.38
C ASP A 4 13.96 3.04 22.04
N TYR A 5 14.05 4.33 21.71
CA TYR A 5 15.03 4.84 20.76
C TYR A 5 16.21 5.34 21.59
N TYR A 6 17.39 4.75 21.38
CA TYR A 6 18.60 5.13 22.13
C TYR A 6 19.12 6.52 21.74
N VAL A 7 18.74 7.02 20.56
CA VAL A 7 19.19 8.32 20.03
C VAL A 7 17.98 9.13 19.56
N ASN A 8 17.95 10.42 19.93
CA ASN A 8 16.86 11.34 19.59
C ASN A 8 16.72 11.56 18.06
N TYR A 9 15.49 11.76 17.59
CA TYR A 9 15.17 11.97 16.19
C TYR A 9 15.94 13.15 15.55
N HIS A 10 16.20 14.24 16.26
CA HIS A 10 16.94 15.40 15.73
C HIS A 10 18.43 15.15 15.49
N PHE A 11 18.96 14.05 16.02
CA PHE A 11 20.35 13.64 15.78
C PHE A 11 20.44 12.67 14.62
N THR A 12 19.44 11.80 14.48
CA THR A 12 19.43 10.76 13.46
C THR A 12 18.72 11.19 12.18
N TYR A 13 17.78 12.14 12.26
CA TYR A 13 16.82 12.46 11.20
C TYR A 13 16.14 11.21 10.60
N GLY A 14 15.93 10.18 11.43
CA GLY A 14 15.38 8.90 11.01
C GLY A 14 16.36 7.98 10.27
N MET A 15 17.65 8.35 10.17
CA MET A 15 18.69 7.51 9.59
C MET A 15 19.10 6.37 10.54
N PRO A 16 19.62 5.26 9.99
CA PRO A 16 20.15 4.16 10.80
C PRO A 16 21.24 4.64 11.76
N THR A 17 21.20 4.16 12.99
CA THR A 17 22.27 4.38 13.98
C THR A 17 23.25 3.21 13.93
N VAL A 18 24.54 3.51 13.87
CA VAL A 18 25.62 2.50 13.90
C VAL A 18 26.25 2.49 15.29
N ILE A 19 26.42 1.30 15.86
CA ILE A 19 27.14 1.10 17.12
C ILE A 19 28.61 0.90 16.77
N VAL A 20 29.49 1.73 17.33
CA VAL A 20 30.94 1.64 17.17
C VAL A 20 31.58 1.11 18.45
N ASP A 21 32.75 0.47 18.34
CA ASP A 21 33.52 0.06 19.49
C ASP A 21 34.18 1.26 20.20
N GLN A 22 34.71 1.03 21.41
CA GLN A 22 35.31 2.06 22.25
C GLN A 22 36.50 2.75 21.57
N THR A 23 37.33 2.01 20.82
CA THR A 23 38.53 2.57 20.18
C THR A 23 38.16 3.53 19.05
N MET A 24 37.16 3.17 18.25
CA MET A 24 36.59 4.03 17.21
C MET A 24 35.89 5.24 17.82
N PHE A 25 35.14 5.05 18.91
CA PHE A 25 34.49 6.16 19.63
C PHE A 25 35.51 7.19 20.12
N ASP A 26 36.59 6.74 20.76
CA ASP A 26 37.64 7.62 21.29
C ASP A 26 38.36 8.38 20.16
N HIS A 27 38.56 7.74 19.00
CA HIS A 27 39.11 8.37 17.80
C HIS A 27 38.19 9.49 17.28
N LEU A 28 36.91 9.16 17.06
CA LEU A 28 35.90 10.12 16.60
C LEU A 28 35.73 11.30 17.57
N GLN A 29 35.79 11.04 18.88
CA GLN A 29 35.66 12.07 19.90
C GLN A 29 36.80 13.10 19.84
N LYS A 30 38.03 12.67 19.53
CA LYS A 30 39.20 13.55 19.40
C LYS A 30 39.16 14.42 18.14
N GLU A 31 38.63 13.89 17.04
CA GLU A 31 38.49 14.63 15.77
C GLU A 31 37.24 15.51 15.73
N THR A 32 36.30 15.33 16.66
CA THR A 32 35.07 16.13 16.71
C THR A 32 35.34 17.50 17.33
N ASP A 33 35.10 18.55 16.54
CA ASP A 33 35.08 19.93 16.99
C ASP A 33 34.19 20.12 18.25
N PRO A 34 34.73 20.61 19.38
CA PRO A 34 33.97 20.85 20.60
C PRO A 34 32.75 21.75 20.41
N GLN A 35 32.78 22.68 19.45
CA GLN A 35 31.66 23.57 19.13
C GLN A 35 30.50 22.85 18.42
N LYS A 36 30.73 21.65 17.88
CA LYS A 36 29.71 20.83 17.21
C LYS A 36 29.03 19.83 18.15
N LYS A 37 29.39 19.78 19.43
CA LYS A 37 28.73 18.93 20.43
C LYS A 37 27.30 19.41 20.67
N LYS A 38 26.33 18.66 20.13
CA LYS A 38 24.90 18.86 20.40
C LYS A 38 24.52 18.11 21.68
N VAL A 39 23.92 18.80 22.63
CA VAL A 39 23.41 18.19 23.88
C VAL A 39 21.91 17.94 23.75
N HIS A 40 21.46 16.77 24.18
CA HIS A 40 20.04 16.44 24.29
C HIS A 40 19.67 16.26 25.76
N ILE A 41 18.64 16.98 26.22
CA ILE A 41 18.07 16.80 27.56
C ILE A 41 16.73 16.09 27.38
N GLY A 42 16.61 14.89 27.94
CA GLY A 42 15.38 14.12 27.97
C GLY A 42 14.75 14.14 29.36
N ILE A 43 13.45 14.44 29.44
CA ILE A 43 12.67 14.36 30.68
C ILE A 43 11.77 13.13 30.60
N HIS A 44 11.91 12.22 31.56
CA HIS A 44 11.05 11.04 31.66
C HIS A 44 10.08 11.20 32.84
N LEU A 45 8.78 11.09 32.56
CA LEU A 45 7.73 11.10 33.57
C LEU A 45 7.67 9.73 34.26
N THR A 46 7.88 9.71 35.57
CA THR A 46 7.82 8.48 36.38
C THR A 46 6.39 7.93 36.48
N ASP A 47 5.40 8.82 36.48
CA ASP A 47 3.99 8.47 36.46
C ASP A 47 3.38 8.77 35.08
N GLU A 48 3.16 7.71 34.29
CA GLU A 48 2.60 7.81 32.93
C GLU A 48 1.13 8.30 32.92
N THR A 49 0.41 8.27 34.05
CA THR A 49 -1.00 8.72 34.10
C THR A 49 -1.13 10.24 33.89
N ASN A 50 -0.07 10.99 34.18
CA ASN A 50 -0.04 12.45 34.08
C ASN A 50 0.47 12.97 32.72
N ILE A 51 0.72 12.11 31.74
CA ILE A 51 1.32 12.49 30.45
C ILE A 51 0.52 13.58 29.73
N GLU A 52 -0.82 13.51 29.72
CA GLU A 52 -1.64 14.52 29.03
C GLU A 52 -1.53 15.89 29.69
N ARG A 53 -1.53 15.94 31.03
CA ARG A 53 -1.37 17.18 31.78
C ARG A 53 0.03 17.77 31.61
N ALA A 54 1.05 16.92 31.61
CA ALA A 54 2.43 17.32 31.37
C ALA A 54 2.60 17.88 29.94
N ASP A 55 2.00 17.25 28.93
CA ASP A 55 1.99 17.72 27.53
C ASP A 55 1.31 19.09 27.40
N GLN A 56 0.17 19.29 28.06
CA GLN A 56 -0.51 20.59 28.08
C GLN A 56 0.33 21.69 28.75
N LEU A 57 1.05 21.37 29.82
CA LEU A 57 1.97 22.32 30.47
C LEU A 57 3.16 22.62 29.54
N PHE A 58 3.77 21.59 28.96
CA PHE A 58 4.89 21.71 28.04
C PHE A 58 4.56 22.62 26.85
N GLN A 59 3.38 22.48 26.26
CA GLN A 59 2.93 23.32 25.13
C GLN A 59 2.72 24.80 25.48
N ARG A 60 2.58 25.14 26.76
CA ARG A 60 2.43 26.52 27.22
C ARG A 60 3.76 27.17 27.60
N MET A 61 4.83 26.38 27.69
CA MET A 61 6.17 26.89 28.02
C MET A 61 6.84 27.44 26.75
N GLU A 62 7.63 28.50 26.93
CA GLU A 62 8.52 28.98 25.89
C GLU A 62 9.90 28.35 26.07
N PHE A 63 10.43 27.78 24.99
CA PHE A 63 11.78 27.20 24.97
C PHE A 63 12.65 28.02 24.02
N SER A 64 13.87 28.33 24.45
CA SER A 64 14.87 29.02 23.63
C SER A 64 15.49 28.14 22.54
N SER A 65 15.21 26.84 22.57
CA SER A 65 15.75 25.84 21.64
C SER A 65 14.65 24.84 21.24
N ILE A 66 14.93 24.00 20.24
CA ILE A 66 14.00 22.98 19.76
C ILE A 66 13.65 22.04 20.92
N ALA A 67 12.37 22.02 21.28
CA ALA A 67 11.83 21.20 22.36
C ALA A 67 10.57 20.50 21.85
N ASP A 68 10.52 19.17 22.01
CA ASP A 68 9.40 18.37 21.55
C ASP A 68 8.77 17.57 22.67
N SER A 69 7.43 17.52 22.64
CA SER A 69 6.67 16.53 23.38
C SER A 69 6.53 15.25 22.56
N ARG A 70 6.94 14.12 23.13
CA ARG A 70 6.78 12.79 22.52
C ARG A 70 5.31 12.46 22.24
N LEU A 71 4.39 12.88 23.13
CA LEU A 71 2.96 12.65 22.94
C LEU A 71 2.44 13.45 21.74
N MET A 72 2.79 14.74 21.66
CA MET A 72 2.42 15.61 20.55
C MET A 72 2.98 15.11 19.22
N MET A 73 4.28 14.77 19.17
CA MET A 73 4.92 14.20 17.98
C MET A 73 4.20 12.93 17.52
N SER A 74 3.90 12.01 18.44
CA SER A 74 3.19 10.76 18.12
C SER A 74 1.78 11.02 17.60
N ARG A 75 1.04 11.96 18.20
CA ARG A 75 -0.29 12.36 17.75
C ARG A 75 -0.25 12.96 16.35
N HIS A 76 0.67 13.91 16.12
CA HIS A 76 0.84 14.56 14.82
C HIS A 76 1.22 13.55 13.73
N GLN A 77 2.18 12.65 14.02
CA GLN A 77 2.54 11.57 13.10
C GLN A 77 1.33 10.67 12.77
N LYS A 78 0.57 10.23 13.79
CA LYS A 78 -0.64 9.42 13.58
C LYS A 78 -1.70 10.14 12.75
N GLN A 79 -1.91 11.44 12.97
CA GLN A 79 -2.86 12.24 12.21
C GLN A 79 -2.43 12.36 10.74
N THR A 80 -1.18 12.75 10.50
CA THR A 80 -0.63 12.91 9.15
C THR A 80 -0.63 11.60 8.37
N PHE A 81 -0.08 10.53 8.96
CA PHE A 81 -0.07 9.22 8.30
C PHE A 81 -1.48 8.63 8.16
N GLY A 82 -2.37 8.86 9.12
CA GLY A 82 -3.77 8.44 9.04
C GLY A 82 -4.49 9.09 7.87
N LEU A 83 -4.31 10.39 7.68
CA LEU A 83 -4.87 11.13 6.54
C LEU A 83 -4.30 10.62 5.21
N ILE A 84 -2.97 10.47 5.11
CA ILE A 84 -2.32 9.97 3.91
C ILE A 84 -2.81 8.56 3.57
N MET A 85 -2.86 7.65 4.56
CA MET A 85 -3.36 6.29 4.38
C MET A 85 -4.82 6.29 3.90
N PHE A 86 -5.67 7.16 4.46
CA PHE A 86 -7.06 7.29 4.02
C PHE A 86 -7.15 7.71 2.55
N VAL A 87 -6.46 8.80 2.17
CA VAL A 87 -6.50 9.33 0.80
C VAL A 87 -5.96 8.31 -0.20
N VAL A 88 -4.79 7.72 0.07
CA VAL A 88 -4.16 6.74 -0.83
C VAL A 88 -5.02 5.47 -0.96
N THR A 89 -5.59 4.98 0.14
CA THR A 89 -6.45 3.79 0.10
C THR A 89 -7.75 4.06 -0.65
N PHE A 90 -8.40 5.18 -0.38
CA PHE A 90 -9.64 5.57 -1.05
C PHE A 90 -9.42 5.75 -2.56
N LEU A 91 -8.40 6.51 -2.93
CA LEU A 91 -8.08 6.77 -4.33
C LEU A 91 -7.62 5.49 -5.05
N GLY A 92 -6.84 4.64 -4.38
CA GLY A 92 -6.42 3.33 -4.89
C GLY A 92 -7.61 2.41 -5.16
N LEU A 93 -8.57 2.33 -4.21
CA LEU A 93 -9.80 1.56 -4.39
C LEU A 93 -10.65 2.12 -5.54
N ALA A 94 -10.79 3.44 -5.64
CA ALA A 94 -11.54 4.10 -6.70
C ALA A 94 -10.95 3.78 -8.09
N PHE A 95 -9.63 3.86 -8.26
CA PHE A 95 -8.97 3.49 -9.52
C PHE A 95 -9.09 2.00 -9.83
N LEU A 96 -8.98 1.14 -8.82
CA LEU A 96 -9.12 -0.30 -8.97
C LEU A 96 -10.53 -0.68 -9.44
N VAL A 97 -11.57 -0.12 -8.83
CA VAL A 97 -12.96 -0.33 -9.28
C VAL A 97 -13.18 0.25 -10.67
N THR A 98 -12.70 1.48 -10.92
CA THR A 98 -12.89 2.16 -12.21
C THR A 98 -12.22 1.40 -13.36
N SER A 99 -10.98 0.95 -13.18
CA SER A 99 -10.27 0.15 -14.18
C SER A 99 -10.95 -1.20 -14.44
N GLY A 100 -11.45 -1.86 -13.39
CA GLY A 100 -12.27 -3.07 -13.52
C GLY A 100 -13.56 -2.83 -14.31
N CYS A 101 -14.28 -1.74 -14.03
CA CYS A 101 -15.48 -1.33 -14.77
C CYS A 101 -15.17 -1.05 -16.25
N ILE A 102 -14.11 -0.31 -16.55
CA ILE A 102 -13.70 -0.01 -17.93
C ILE A 102 -13.43 -1.31 -18.69
N LEU A 103 -12.68 -2.23 -18.10
CA LEU A 103 -12.36 -3.50 -18.74
C LEU A 103 -13.62 -4.36 -18.93
N TYR A 104 -14.51 -4.39 -17.93
CA TYR A 104 -15.79 -5.08 -18.01
C TYR A 104 -16.65 -4.54 -19.17
N PHE A 105 -16.85 -3.22 -19.27
CA PHE A 105 -17.63 -2.63 -20.35
C PHE A 105 -17.00 -2.83 -21.73
N LYS A 106 -15.66 -2.79 -21.82
CA LYS A 106 -14.96 -3.10 -23.06
C LYS A 106 -15.27 -4.53 -23.54
N GLN A 107 -15.23 -5.50 -22.64
CA GLN A 107 -15.59 -6.88 -22.99
C GLN A 107 -17.07 -7.05 -23.30
N MET A 108 -17.93 -6.33 -22.60
CA MET A 108 -19.37 -6.34 -22.87
C MET A 108 -19.65 -5.86 -24.31
N GLY A 109 -19.05 -4.74 -24.71
CA GLY A 109 -19.15 -4.20 -26.07
C GLY A 109 -18.58 -5.15 -27.13
N ALA A 110 -17.40 -5.72 -26.89
CA ALA A 110 -16.82 -6.73 -27.78
C ALA A 110 -17.72 -7.97 -27.91
N GLY A 111 -18.42 -8.37 -26.85
CA GLY A 111 -19.38 -9.47 -26.88
C GLY A 111 -20.59 -9.20 -27.77
N GLU A 112 -21.13 -7.98 -27.73
CA GLU A 112 -22.22 -7.56 -28.63
C GLU A 112 -21.77 -7.54 -30.09
N GLU A 113 -20.58 -7.04 -30.37
CA GLU A 113 -20.01 -7.02 -31.72
C GLU A 113 -19.79 -8.44 -32.27
N GLU A 114 -19.36 -9.38 -31.42
CA GLU A 114 -19.17 -10.79 -31.79
C GLU A 114 -20.49 -11.59 -31.83
N ARG A 115 -21.63 -11.02 -31.39
CA ARG A 115 -22.93 -11.71 -31.30
C ARG A 115 -23.37 -12.38 -32.62
N PRO A 116 -23.31 -11.73 -33.79
CA PRO A 116 -23.72 -12.36 -35.05
C PRO A 116 -22.86 -13.60 -35.38
N ASN A 117 -21.57 -13.55 -35.06
CA ASN A 117 -20.66 -14.68 -35.26
C ASN A 117 -21.05 -15.86 -34.37
N TYR A 118 -21.43 -15.60 -33.12
CA TYR A 118 -21.95 -16.64 -32.22
C TYR A 118 -23.25 -17.24 -32.74
N THR A 119 -24.17 -16.44 -33.30
CA THR A 119 -25.38 -16.96 -33.96
C THR A 119 -25.05 -17.88 -35.14
N ILE A 120 -24.10 -17.52 -36.00
CA ILE A 120 -23.67 -18.37 -37.13
C ILE A 120 -23.11 -19.70 -36.62
N LEU A 121 -22.23 -19.68 -35.63
CA LEU A 121 -21.65 -20.90 -35.05
C LEU A 121 -22.72 -21.78 -34.39
N ARG A 122 -23.71 -21.19 -33.72
CA ARG A 122 -24.87 -21.90 -33.17
C ARG A 122 -25.69 -22.58 -34.27
N LYS A 123 -25.91 -21.91 -35.41
CA LYS A 123 -26.60 -22.49 -36.59
C LYS A 123 -25.81 -23.62 -37.25
N LEU A 124 -24.48 -23.58 -37.17
CA LEU A 124 -23.59 -24.66 -37.65
C LEU A 124 -23.50 -25.86 -36.69
N GLY A 125 -24.20 -25.83 -35.55
CA GLY A 125 -24.30 -26.96 -34.62
C GLY A 125 -23.40 -26.88 -33.38
N PHE A 126 -22.66 -25.78 -33.17
CA PHE A 126 -21.89 -25.62 -31.93
C PHE A 126 -22.79 -25.47 -30.71
N THR A 127 -22.45 -26.16 -29.63
CA THR A 127 -23.20 -26.03 -28.37
C THR A 127 -22.78 -24.77 -27.61
N GLU A 128 -23.65 -24.30 -26.70
CA GLU A 128 -23.31 -23.19 -25.79
C GLU A 128 -22.02 -23.47 -24.99
N LYS A 129 -21.79 -24.73 -24.61
CA LYS A 129 -20.62 -25.17 -23.85
C LYS A 129 -19.33 -25.03 -24.66
N ASP A 130 -19.37 -25.35 -25.95
CA ASP A 130 -18.21 -25.25 -26.84
C ASP A 130 -17.76 -23.79 -26.99
N LEU A 131 -18.73 -22.89 -27.21
CA LEU A 131 -18.48 -21.45 -27.33
C LEU A 131 -18.00 -20.84 -26.01
N LEU A 132 -18.63 -21.22 -24.89
CA LEU A 132 -18.23 -20.76 -23.55
C LEU A 132 -16.80 -21.17 -23.17
N GLY A 133 -16.34 -22.34 -23.61
CA GLY A 133 -14.97 -22.80 -23.38
C GLY A 133 -13.93 -21.87 -23.99
N GLY A 134 -14.16 -21.44 -25.24
CA GLY A 134 -13.32 -20.46 -25.94
C GLY A 134 -13.35 -19.09 -25.26
N ILE A 135 -14.55 -18.60 -24.93
CA ILE A 135 -14.73 -17.30 -24.27
C ILE A 135 -14.07 -17.26 -22.91
N ARG A 136 -14.20 -18.30 -22.10
CA ARG A 136 -13.53 -18.37 -20.78
C ARG A 136 -12.02 -18.21 -20.92
N ARG A 137 -11.44 -18.80 -21.97
CA ARG A 137 -10.00 -18.72 -22.24
C ARG A 137 -9.60 -17.31 -22.73
N LYS A 138 -10.35 -16.72 -23.66
CA LYS A 138 -10.19 -15.30 -24.06
C LYS A 138 -10.23 -14.39 -22.83
N GLN A 139 -11.24 -14.57 -21.99
CA GLN A 139 -11.45 -13.76 -20.80
C GLN A 139 -10.31 -13.90 -19.78
N LEU A 140 -9.82 -15.11 -19.59
CA LEU A 140 -8.68 -15.37 -18.73
C LEU A 140 -7.43 -14.61 -19.21
N PHE A 141 -7.20 -14.50 -20.52
CA PHE A 141 -6.10 -13.66 -21.03
C PHE A 141 -6.37 -12.17 -20.81
N TYR A 142 -7.58 -11.68 -21.14
CA TYR A 142 -7.91 -10.26 -21.00
C TYR A 142 -7.84 -9.75 -19.56
N PHE A 143 -8.26 -10.55 -18.58
CA PHE A 143 -8.22 -10.18 -17.16
C PHE A 143 -6.95 -10.66 -16.47
N GLY A 144 -6.40 -11.80 -16.88
CA GLY A 144 -5.23 -12.41 -16.27
C GLY A 144 -3.94 -11.66 -16.58
N ILE A 145 -3.76 -11.13 -17.80
CA ILE A 145 -2.54 -10.36 -18.13
C ILE A 145 -2.44 -9.09 -17.26
N PRO A 146 -3.45 -8.20 -17.18
CA PRO A 146 -3.42 -7.05 -16.29
C PRO A 146 -3.26 -7.44 -14.82
N LEU A 147 -3.94 -8.49 -14.38
CA LEU A 147 -3.84 -8.99 -13.00
C LEU A 147 -2.39 -9.39 -12.67
N LEU A 148 -1.77 -10.23 -13.50
CA LEU A 148 -0.39 -10.69 -13.30
C LEU A 148 0.62 -9.54 -13.34
N LEU A 149 0.42 -8.58 -14.26
CA LEU A 149 1.26 -7.37 -14.33
C LEU A 149 1.14 -6.54 -13.05
N GLY A 150 -0.08 -6.33 -12.56
CA GLY A 150 -0.32 -5.61 -11.31
C GLY A 150 0.32 -6.31 -10.11
N LEU A 151 0.12 -7.62 -9.97
CA LEU A 151 0.72 -8.42 -8.88
C LEU A 151 2.24 -8.40 -8.93
N SER A 152 2.82 -8.53 -10.14
CA SER A 152 4.27 -8.46 -10.32
C SER A 152 4.81 -7.07 -9.96
N HIS A 153 4.14 -6.01 -10.43
CA HIS A 153 4.50 -4.64 -10.11
C HIS A 153 4.47 -4.38 -8.60
N SER A 154 3.42 -4.81 -7.90
CA SER A 154 3.32 -4.70 -6.43
C SER A 154 4.45 -5.42 -5.72
N TYR A 155 4.78 -6.65 -6.15
CA TYR A 155 5.88 -7.43 -5.57
C TYR A 155 7.22 -6.72 -5.74
N PHE A 156 7.54 -6.27 -6.95
CA PHE A 156 8.80 -5.57 -7.21
C PHE A 156 8.90 -4.23 -6.48
N ALA A 157 7.80 -3.48 -6.38
CA ALA A 157 7.76 -2.21 -5.65
C ALA A 157 8.05 -2.39 -4.15
N VAL A 158 7.46 -3.40 -3.51
CA VAL A 158 7.73 -3.69 -2.09
C VAL A 158 9.15 -4.22 -1.90
N ARG A 159 9.61 -5.09 -2.81
CA ARG A 159 10.96 -5.66 -2.73
C ARG A 159 12.05 -4.60 -2.91
N SER A 160 11.88 -3.63 -3.81
CA SER A 160 12.85 -2.55 -4.01
C SER A 160 12.85 -1.55 -2.84
N GLY A 161 11.68 -1.32 -2.22
CA GLY A 161 11.52 -0.39 -1.10
C GLY A 161 11.96 -0.92 0.27
N TRP A 162 12.22 -2.22 0.42
CA TRP A 162 12.46 -2.86 1.72
C TRP A 162 13.49 -2.14 2.61
N PHE A 163 14.58 -1.66 2.01
CA PHE A 163 15.65 -0.95 2.73
C PHE A 163 15.16 0.35 3.41
N PHE A 164 14.22 1.07 2.81
CA PHE A 164 13.73 2.34 3.34
C PHE A 164 12.80 2.17 4.54
N PHE A 165 12.12 1.01 4.64
CA PHE A 165 11.08 0.82 5.65
C PHE A 165 11.55 0.03 6.87
N GLY A 166 12.67 -0.70 6.79
CA GLY A 166 13.28 -1.42 7.91
C GLY A 166 12.34 -2.40 8.64
N THR A 167 11.21 -2.75 8.02
CA THR A 167 10.09 -3.51 8.59
C THR A 167 9.53 -4.49 7.57
N GLU A 168 8.92 -5.57 8.06
CA GLU A 168 8.36 -6.59 7.20
C GLU A 168 7.04 -6.14 6.54
N LEU A 169 7.10 -5.79 5.26
CA LEU A 169 5.93 -5.32 4.49
C LEU A 169 5.14 -6.45 3.78
N TRP A 170 5.41 -7.71 4.12
CA TRP A 170 4.77 -8.85 3.47
C TRP A 170 3.26 -8.91 3.72
N THR A 171 2.83 -8.72 4.97
CA THR A 171 1.41 -8.76 5.35
C THR A 171 0.57 -7.70 4.62
N PRO A 172 0.91 -6.40 4.65
CA PRO A 172 0.13 -5.40 3.90
C PRO A 172 0.19 -5.62 2.39
N MET A 173 1.32 -6.04 1.84
CA MET A 173 1.46 -6.38 0.42
C MET A 173 0.48 -7.47 -0.01
N LEU A 174 0.50 -8.62 0.69
CA LEU A 174 -0.36 -9.75 0.37
C LEU A 174 -1.84 -9.40 0.54
N THR A 175 -2.18 -8.57 1.52
CA THR A 175 -3.56 -8.10 1.74
C THR A 175 -4.07 -7.30 0.54
N VAL A 176 -3.28 -6.33 0.04
CA VAL A 176 -3.66 -5.52 -1.12
C VAL A 176 -3.72 -6.36 -2.40
N MET A 177 -2.76 -7.27 -2.60
CA MET A 177 -2.73 -8.20 -3.74
C MET A 177 -3.96 -9.11 -3.76
N ALA A 178 -4.41 -9.59 -2.60
CA ALA A 178 -5.61 -10.40 -2.47
C ALA A 178 -6.86 -9.60 -2.85
N ILE A 179 -7.02 -8.38 -2.33
CA ILE A 179 -8.15 -7.49 -2.68
C ILE A 179 -8.16 -7.22 -4.18
N TYR A 180 -7.00 -6.89 -4.77
CA TYR A 180 -6.86 -6.65 -6.20
C TYR A 180 -7.28 -7.87 -7.04
N THR A 181 -6.85 -9.06 -6.63
CA THR A 181 -7.21 -10.32 -7.29
C THR A 181 -8.70 -10.61 -7.19
N VAL A 182 -9.31 -10.42 -6.02
CA VAL A 182 -10.76 -10.61 -5.81
C VAL A 182 -11.57 -9.68 -6.71
N CYS A 183 -11.22 -8.40 -6.74
CA CYS A 183 -11.92 -7.42 -7.57
C CYS A 183 -11.80 -7.71 -9.07
N TYR A 184 -10.59 -8.00 -9.58
CA TYR A 184 -10.41 -8.34 -10.99
C TYR A 184 -11.13 -9.65 -11.36
N SER A 185 -11.09 -10.65 -10.48
CA SER A 185 -11.80 -11.91 -10.67
C SER A 185 -13.31 -11.71 -10.71
N LEU A 186 -13.86 -10.82 -9.89
CA LEU A 186 -15.29 -10.48 -9.90
C LEU A 186 -15.72 -9.95 -11.28
N PHE A 187 -15.01 -8.96 -11.83
CA PHE A 187 -15.31 -8.42 -13.16
C PHE A 187 -15.11 -9.45 -14.28
N GLY A 188 -14.08 -10.30 -14.17
CA GLY A 188 -13.87 -11.42 -15.09
C GLY A 188 -15.05 -12.39 -15.11
N VAL A 189 -15.53 -12.81 -13.93
CA VAL A 189 -16.70 -13.70 -13.79
C VAL A 189 -17.97 -13.04 -14.30
N LEU A 190 -18.20 -11.76 -13.98
CA LEU A 190 -19.35 -11.00 -14.49
C LEU A 190 -19.37 -10.96 -16.02
N SER A 191 -18.22 -10.75 -16.64
CA SER A 191 -18.13 -10.72 -18.10
C SER A 191 -18.34 -12.10 -18.73
N VAL A 192 -17.81 -13.20 -18.16
CA VAL A 192 -18.15 -14.56 -18.63
C VAL A 192 -19.67 -14.82 -18.54
N ARG A 193 -20.31 -14.38 -17.45
CA ARG A 193 -21.77 -14.49 -17.30
C ARG A 193 -22.52 -13.68 -18.34
N TYR A 194 -22.03 -12.48 -18.68
CA TYR A 194 -22.59 -11.67 -19.74
C TYR A 194 -22.54 -12.39 -21.10
N TYR A 195 -21.36 -12.87 -21.49
CA TYR A 195 -21.20 -13.64 -22.72
C TYR A 195 -22.07 -14.90 -22.76
N LYS A 196 -22.21 -15.60 -21.63
CA LYS A 196 -23.13 -16.75 -21.52
C LYS A 196 -24.56 -16.36 -21.89
N LYS A 197 -25.05 -15.26 -21.32
CA LYS A 197 -26.40 -14.74 -21.60
C LYS A 197 -26.53 -14.38 -23.08
N LEU A 198 -25.54 -13.70 -23.63
CA LEU A 198 -25.51 -13.26 -25.03
C LEU A 198 -25.56 -14.43 -26.02
N ILE A 199 -24.80 -15.51 -25.78
CA ILE A 199 -24.86 -16.73 -26.62
C ILE A 199 -26.22 -17.43 -26.50
N ARG A 200 -26.83 -17.43 -25.31
CA ARG A 200 -28.15 -18.04 -25.10
C ARG A 200 -29.25 -17.30 -25.86
N GLU A 201 -29.14 -15.98 -25.96
CA GLU A 201 -30.06 -15.09 -26.71
C GLU A 201 -29.72 -14.99 -28.21
N ALA A 202 -28.72 -15.73 -28.69
CA ALA A 202 -28.26 -15.69 -30.08
C ALA A 202 -29.07 -16.63 -31.01
N LEU A 203 -30.25 -17.10 -30.59
CA LEU A 203 -31.10 -18.05 -31.29
C LEU A 203 -32.57 -17.65 -31.23
#